data_AF-A0A1E4Y848-F1
#
_entry.id   AF-A0A1E4Y848-F1
#
_cell.length_a   1.000
_cell.length_b   1.000
_cell.length_c   1.000
_cell.angle_alpha   90.00
_cell.angle_beta   90.00
_cell.angle_gamma   90.00
#
_symmetry.space_group_name_H-M   'P 1'
#
loop_
_entity.id
_entity.type
_entity.pdbx_description
1 polymer ?
#
loop_
_entity_poly.entity_id
_entity_poly.type
_entity_poly.pdbx_seq_one_letter_code
_entity_poly.pdbx_strand_id
1 'polypeptide(L)'
;MVADFETFANRYGLKDCVYWGVGLTGAKADPEDLDAALKSFNEKINIEFSELRKSGKFEMLLLVIHPRYDDFSGLFDLHAHFVARVPPEHREAVKLRLRIKFSKTDFPDRAIRNAAAVATYMLWGVFRNDIMVQWPDNALRAAWKLTQSRFHFVRTGGSFRQWRASTVPVKDKAGSIVDDARKRSNRAETADTRQQVANSDRLLSKIMIKIGGVRMAALLFETAPPREGTSVNAEGRPTREYSSAASIVTQEPPTSEEVTATAQCSGGSTTVWERFRGAVEPFTAPISVWSKKIYGIGKRIIRRLLS
;
A
#
# COMPACT_ATOMS: atom_id res chain seq x y z
N MET A 1 6.96 11.79 9.73
CA MET A 1 5.53 11.38 9.66
C MET A 1 4.98 10.99 11.03
N VAL A 2 5.50 9.93 11.68
CA VAL A 2 5.03 9.53 13.03
C VAL A 2 5.26 10.67 14.04
N ALA A 3 6.50 11.15 14.16
CA ALA A 3 6.84 12.25 15.05
C ALA A 3 6.06 13.53 14.71
N ASP A 4 5.89 13.84 13.42
CA ASP A 4 5.08 14.97 12.94
C ASP A 4 3.63 14.85 13.46
N PHE A 5 3.01 13.68 13.32
CA PHE A 5 1.63 13.47 13.72
C PHE A 5 1.45 13.49 15.24
N GLU A 6 2.40 12.94 15.98
CA GLU A 6 2.44 13.04 17.44
C GLU A 6 2.56 14.49 17.91
N THR A 7 3.48 15.27 17.32
CA THR A 7 3.65 16.68 17.65
C THR A 7 2.39 17.49 17.33
N PHE A 8 1.77 17.22 16.18
CA PHE A 8 0.49 17.81 15.81
C PHE A 8 -0.61 17.46 16.83
N ALA A 9 -0.73 16.18 17.20
CA ALA A 9 -1.73 15.71 18.16
C ALA A 9 -1.53 16.33 19.54
N ASN A 10 -0.29 16.49 19.99
CA ASN A 10 0.03 17.14 21.27
C ASN A 10 -0.37 18.62 21.27
N ARG A 11 -0.27 19.30 20.12
CA ARG A 11 -0.62 20.72 20.00
C ARG A 11 -2.11 20.98 19.83
N TYR A 12 -2.80 20.16 19.03
CA TYR A 12 -4.19 20.43 18.62
C TYR A 12 -5.22 19.45 19.21
N GLY A 13 -4.77 18.42 19.91
CA GLY A 13 -5.63 17.39 20.51
C GLY A 13 -6.26 16.43 19.50
N LEU A 14 -6.75 15.30 20.00
CA LEU A 14 -7.42 14.24 19.22
C LEU A 14 -8.82 13.87 19.75
N LYS A 15 -9.43 14.71 20.60
CA LYS A 15 -10.69 14.40 21.29
C LYS A 15 -11.83 14.02 20.32
N ASP A 16 -11.93 14.75 19.20
CA ASP A 16 -12.95 14.53 18.17
C ASP A 16 -12.40 13.76 16.96
N CYS A 17 -11.24 13.11 17.12
CA CYS A 17 -10.64 12.31 16.07
C CYS A 17 -11.01 10.84 16.21
N VAL A 18 -11.21 10.20 15.07
CA VAL A 18 -11.51 8.78 14.95
C VAL A 18 -10.41 8.10 14.14
N TYR A 19 -10.12 6.84 14.46
CA TYR A 19 -9.25 5.97 13.69
C TYR A 19 -10.08 4.85 13.09
N TRP A 20 -10.28 4.89 11.77
CA TRP A 20 -11.23 4.05 11.05
C TRP A 20 -10.58 3.37 9.84
N GLY A 21 -11.22 2.32 9.34
CA GLY A 21 -10.81 1.56 8.17
C GLY A 21 -11.92 1.39 7.14
N VAL A 22 -11.57 1.48 5.86
CA VAL A 22 -12.44 1.15 4.70
C VAL A 22 -11.69 0.25 3.72
N GLY A 23 -12.36 -0.71 3.10
CA GLY A 23 -11.78 -1.61 2.10
C GLY A 23 -12.45 -1.54 0.73
N LEU A 24 -11.78 -2.06 -0.28
CA LEU A 24 -12.27 -2.13 -1.66
C LEU A 24 -13.57 -2.95 -1.74
N THR A 25 -14.58 -2.37 -2.39
CA THR A 25 -15.93 -2.96 -2.46
C THR A 25 -15.96 -4.25 -3.28
N GLY A 26 -16.41 -5.35 -2.67
CA GLY A 26 -16.80 -6.58 -3.39
C GLY A 26 -15.69 -7.38 -4.09
N ALA A 27 -14.46 -6.88 -4.17
CA ALA A 27 -13.37 -7.55 -4.87
C ALA A 27 -12.04 -7.37 -4.16
N LYS A 28 -11.30 -8.47 -4.00
CA LYS A 28 -9.84 -8.42 -3.92
C LYS A 28 -9.30 -8.24 -5.33
N ALA A 29 -8.13 -7.66 -5.47
CA ALA A 29 -7.51 -7.42 -6.77
C ALA A 29 -6.63 -8.60 -7.17
N ASP A 30 -6.73 -9.04 -8.41
CA ASP A 30 -5.74 -9.95 -8.98
C ASP A 30 -4.36 -9.25 -9.02
N PRO A 31 -3.24 -9.96 -8.79
CA PRO A 31 -1.91 -9.40 -9.00
C PRO A 31 -1.71 -8.68 -10.35
N GLU A 32 -2.36 -9.13 -11.43
CA GLU A 32 -2.27 -8.52 -12.75
C GLU A 32 -3.01 -7.18 -12.83
N ASP A 33 -4.14 -7.05 -12.13
CA ASP A 33 -5.01 -5.87 -12.14
C ASP A 33 -4.77 -4.90 -10.97
N LEU A 34 -3.76 -5.17 -10.13
CA LEU A 34 -3.52 -4.46 -8.88
C LEU A 34 -3.37 -2.93 -9.04
N ASP A 35 -2.72 -2.48 -10.11
CA ASP A 35 -2.55 -1.05 -10.42
C ASP A 35 -3.90 -0.36 -10.70
N ALA A 36 -4.72 -0.97 -11.56
CA ALA A 36 -6.05 -0.48 -11.92
C ALA A 36 -6.98 -0.49 -10.70
N ALA A 37 -6.95 -1.58 -9.90
CA ALA A 37 -7.72 -1.68 -8.67
C ALA A 37 -7.32 -0.60 -7.65
N LEU A 38 -6.03 -0.34 -7.47
CA LEU A 38 -5.54 0.71 -6.58
C LEU A 38 -5.94 2.11 -7.06
N LYS A 39 -5.92 2.36 -8.37
CA LYS A 39 -6.39 3.61 -8.97
C LYS A 39 -7.88 3.83 -8.71
N SER A 40 -8.71 2.83 -9.00
CA SER A 40 -10.15 2.85 -8.74
C SER A 40 -10.46 3.05 -7.24
N PHE A 41 -9.73 2.36 -6.36
CA PHE A 41 -9.89 2.50 -4.92
C PHE A 41 -9.56 3.93 -4.45
N ASN A 42 -8.47 4.51 -4.94
CA ASN A 42 -8.09 5.88 -4.63
C ASN A 42 -9.13 6.89 -5.11
N GLU A 43 -9.64 6.72 -6.32
CA GLU A 43 -10.70 7.56 -6.88
C GLU A 43 -11.96 7.50 -6.03
N LYS A 44 -12.38 6.30 -5.64
CA LYS A 44 -13.54 6.10 -4.76
C LYS A 44 -13.35 6.80 -3.42
N ILE A 45 -12.18 6.65 -2.78
CA ILE A 45 -11.86 7.37 -1.55
C ILE A 45 -11.94 8.89 -1.77
N ASN A 46 -11.37 9.40 -2.87
CA ASN A 46 -11.35 10.83 -3.15
C ASN A 46 -12.76 11.40 -3.28
N ILE A 47 -13.64 10.72 -4.01
CA ILE A 47 -15.04 11.12 -4.18
C ILE A 47 -15.73 11.16 -2.80
N GLU A 48 -15.72 10.03 -2.08
CA GLU A 48 -16.50 9.94 -0.84
C GLU A 48 -15.97 10.84 0.27
N PHE A 49 -14.65 11.00 0.38
CA PHE A 49 -14.05 11.88 1.40
C PHE A 49 -14.26 13.36 1.05
N SER A 50 -14.31 13.71 -0.24
CA SER A 50 -14.62 15.08 -0.67
C SER A 50 -16.07 15.43 -0.38
N GLU A 51 -17.01 14.52 -0.66
CA GLU A 51 -18.43 14.73 -0.33
C GLU A 51 -18.66 14.86 1.19
N LEU A 52 -18.02 14.00 1.98
CA LEU A 52 -18.05 14.13 3.44
C LEU A 52 -17.46 15.46 3.92
N ARG A 53 -16.36 15.92 3.32
CA ARG A 53 -15.76 17.22 3.64
C ARG A 53 -16.67 18.38 3.30
N LYS A 54 -17.31 18.39 2.13
CA LYS A 54 -18.25 19.43 1.70
C LYS A 54 -19.41 19.60 2.69
N SER A 55 -19.82 18.52 3.34
CA SER A 55 -20.87 18.57 4.37
C SER A 55 -20.43 19.23 5.69
N GLY A 56 -19.15 19.55 5.87
CA GLY A 56 -18.58 20.13 7.10
C GLY A 56 -18.39 19.12 8.25
N LYS A 57 -18.76 17.85 8.05
CA LYS A 57 -18.81 16.83 9.11
C LYS A 57 -17.53 16.02 9.28
N PHE A 58 -16.56 16.22 8.39
CA PHE A 58 -15.43 15.32 8.21
C PHE A 58 -14.19 16.04 7.72
N GLU A 59 -13.07 15.78 8.39
CA GLU A 59 -11.77 16.26 7.99
C GLU A 59 -10.75 15.11 8.07
N MET A 60 -10.29 14.61 6.93
CA MET A 60 -9.20 13.63 6.90
C MET A 60 -7.88 14.30 7.28
N LEU A 61 -7.20 13.74 8.29
CA LEU A 61 -5.89 14.20 8.77
C LEU A 61 -4.77 13.33 8.20
N LEU A 62 -4.90 12.01 8.33
CA LEU A 62 -3.93 11.03 7.84
C LEU A 62 -4.68 9.87 7.20
N LEU A 63 -4.22 9.40 6.04
CA LEU A 63 -4.74 8.22 5.38
C LEU A 63 -3.58 7.36 4.89
N VAL A 64 -3.69 6.06 5.10
CA VAL A 64 -2.72 5.07 4.64
C VAL A 64 -3.43 3.90 3.95
N ILE A 65 -2.99 3.54 2.75
CA ILE A 65 -3.52 2.41 1.96
C ILE A 65 -2.57 1.22 2.07
N HIS A 66 -3.13 0.05 2.38
CA HIS A 66 -2.45 -1.22 2.58
C HIS A 66 -2.81 -2.17 1.43
N PRO A 67 -1.86 -2.49 0.55
CA PRO A 67 -1.96 -3.63 -0.35
C PRO A 67 -1.57 -4.92 0.38
N ARG A 68 -2.55 -5.67 0.87
CA ARG A 68 -2.31 -6.93 1.57
C ARG A 68 -2.60 -8.13 0.67
N TYR A 69 -1.61 -8.98 0.42
CA TYR A 69 -1.86 -10.26 -0.24
C TYR A 69 -2.57 -11.23 0.72
N ASP A 70 -3.57 -11.95 0.21
CA ASP A 70 -4.25 -13.02 0.93
C ASP A 70 -3.93 -14.37 0.30
N ASP A 71 -3.07 -15.14 0.97
CA ASP A 71 -2.56 -16.43 0.49
C ASP A 71 -3.66 -17.45 0.20
N PHE A 72 -4.80 -17.36 0.89
CA PHE A 72 -5.92 -18.29 0.67
C PHE A 72 -6.61 -18.05 -0.67
N SER A 73 -6.89 -16.79 -1.02
CA SER A 73 -7.56 -16.45 -2.27
C SER A 73 -6.61 -16.25 -3.44
N GLY A 74 -5.32 -16.02 -3.16
CA GLY A 74 -4.33 -15.64 -4.16
C GLY A 74 -4.47 -14.19 -4.64
N LEU A 75 -5.27 -13.37 -3.96
CA LEU A 75 -5.65 -12.01 -4.38
C LEU A 75 -5.23 -10.96 -3.34
N PHE A 76 -5.17 -9.69 -3.76
CA PHE A 76 -4.86 -8.54 -2.91
C PHE A 76 -6.11 -7.91 -2.25
N ASP A 77 -6.14 -7.89 -0.92
CA ASP A 77 -7.06 -7.09 -0.10
C ASP A 77 -6.55 -5.64 0.04
N LEU A 78 -7.08 -4.76 -0.81
CA LEU A 78 -6.84 -3.32 -0.71
C LEU A 78 -7.73 -2.71 0.37
N HIS A 79 -7.11 -2.10 1.38
CA HIS A 79 -7.83 -1.37 2.42
C HIS A 79 -7.06 -0.12 2.84
N ALA A 80 -7.80 0.87 3.33
CA ALA A 80 -7.27 2.13 3.81
C ALA A 80 -7.62 2.31 5.28
N HIS A 81 -6.60 2.62 6.07
CA HIS A 81 -6.77 3.16 7.40
C HIS A 81 -6.68 4.68 7.35
N PHE A 82 -7.45 5.37 8.17
CA PHE A 82 -7.38 6.82 8.25
C PHE A 82 -7.68 7.35 9.64
N VAL A 83 -7.07 8.49 9.96
CA VAL A 83 -7.48 9.35 11.06
C VAL A 83 -8.22 10.55 10.50
N ALA A 84 -9.41 10.79 11.02
CA ALA A 84 -10.23 11.94 10.65
C ALA A 84 -10.82 12.63 11.87
N ARG A 85 -11.03 13.94 11.79
CA ARG A 85 -11.84 14.67 12.75
C ARG A 85 -13.31 14.53 12.35
N VAL A 86 -14.11 13.97 13.26
CA VAL A 86 -15.55 13.75 13.08
C VAL A 86 -16.24 14.02 14.42
N PRO A 87 -16.99 15.14 14.51
CA PRO A 87 -17.76 15.47 15.71
C PRO A 87 -18.69 14.30 16.11
N PRO A 88 -18.82 13.98 17.41
CA PRO A 88 -19.62 12.84 17.89
C PRO A 88 -21.02 12.75 17.29
N GLU A 89 -21.72 13.88 17.18
CA GLU A 89 -23.07 14.04 16.63
C GLU A 89 -23.18 13.67 15.14
N HIS A 90 -22.05 13.60 14.42
CA HIS A 90 -22.01 13.26 13.01
C HIS A 90 -21.45 11.87 12.72
N ARG A 91 -20.90 11.17 13.73
CA ARG A 91 -20.20 9.89 13.54
C ARG A 91 -21.08 8.85 12.86
N GLU A 92 -22.31 8.64 13.34
CA GLU A 92 -23.20 7.63 12.75
C GLU A 92 -23.58 7.93 11.30
N ALA A 93 -23.83 9.20 10.97
CA ALA A 93 -24.12 9.60 9.59
C ALA A 93 -22.93 9.34 8.65
N VAL A 94 -21.70 9.64 9.12
CA VAL A 94 -20.48 9.37 8.36
C VAL A 94 -20.26 7.87 8.20
N LYS A 95 -20.39 7.08 9.28
CA LYS A 95 -20.26 5.62 9.25
C LYS A 95 -21.25 5.00 8.27
N LEU A 96 -22.53 5.38 8.33
CA LEU A 96 -23.56 4.85 7.45
C LEU A 96 -23.19 5.07 5.98
N ARG A 97 -22.77 6.28 5.62
CA ARG A 97 -22.31 6.57 4.26
C ARG A 97 -21.14 5.68 3.87
N LEU A 98 -20.12 5.55 4.72
CA LEU A 98 -18.95 4.72 4.41
C LEU A 98 -19.31 3.23 4.29
N ARG A 99 -20.21 2.70 5.14
CA ARG A 99 -20.72 1.32 5.04
C ARG A 99 -21.45 1.05 3.73
N ILE A 100 -22.16 2.03 3.20
CA ILE A 100 -22.85 1.90 1.91
C ILE A 100 -21.85 1.88 0.74
N LYS A 101 -20.70 2.56 0.89
CA LYS A 101 -19.76 2.79 -0.22
C LYS A 101 -18.56 1.84 -0.24
N PHE A 102 -18.24 1.21 0.89
CA PHE A 102 -17.10 0.33 1.08
C PHE A 102 -17.54 -0.99 1.72
N SER A 103 -16.99 -2.13 1.28
CA SER A 103 -17.41 -3.48 1.71
C SER A 103 -16.89 -3.85 3.09
N LYS A 104 -15.64 -3.54 3.38
CA LYS A 104 -14.96 -3.82 4.64
C LYS A 104 -14.86 -2.52 5.41
N THR A 105 -15.45 -2.49 6.59
CA THR A 105 -15.44 -1.29 7.43
C THR A 105 -15.07 -1.66 8.85
N ASP A 106 -14.22 -0.84 9.46
CA ASP A 106 -13.86 -0.94 10.87
C ASP A 106 -13.96 0.45 11.50
N PHE A 107 -14.99 0.64 12.32
CA PHE A 107 -15.38 1.96 12.85
C PHE A 107 -15.45 1.96 14.38
N PRO A 108 -14.35 1.71 15.11
CA PRO A 108 -14.35 1.83 16.55
C PRO A 108 -14.60 3.29 16.96
N ASP A 109 -15.45 3.50 17.97
CA ASP A 109 -15.66 4.82 18.58
C ASP A 109 -14.69 5.12 19.72
N ARG A 110 -13.69 4.25 19.91
CA ARG A 110 -12.69 4.41 20.96
C ARG A 110 -11.82 5.63 20.64
N ALA A 111 -11.62 6.47 21.64
CA ALA A 111 -10.72 7.61 21.53
C ALA A 111 -9.28 7.15 21.22
N ILE A 112 -8.58 7.93 20.39
CA ILE A 112 -7.16 7.71 20.11
C ILE A 112 -6.37 8.13 21.35
N ARG A 113 -5.77 7.16 22.03
CA ARG A 113 -4.99 7.39 23.25
C ARG A 113 -3.52 7.75 22.99
N ASN A 114 -2.97 7.27 21.87
CA ASN A 114 -1.59 7.47 21.51
C ASN A 114 -1.49 7.70 19.99
N ALA A 115 -1.17 8.93 19.61
CA ALA A 115 -1.07 9.35 18.22
C ALA A 115 0.08 8.66 17.47
N ALA A 116 1.24 8.52 18.12
CA ALA A 116 2.40 7.86 17.55
C ALA A 116 2.13 6.37 17.27
N ALA A 117 1.47 5.68 18.21
CA ALA A 117 1.10 4.27 18.06
C ALA A 117 0.14 4.07 16.88
N VAL A 118 -0.89 4.91 16.75
CA VAL A 118 -1.81 4.84 15.61
C VAL A 118 -1.10 5.12 14.28
N ALA A 119 -0.30 6.19 14.20
CA ALA A 119 0.45 6.49 12.99
C ALA A 119 1.45 5.39 12.62
N THR A 120 2.14 4.81 13.61
CA THR A 120 3.07 3.69 13.41
C THR A 120 2.34 2.47 12.88
N TYR A 121 1.23 2.07 13.52
CA TYR A 121 0.40 0.96 13.08
C TYR A 121 -0.07 1.15 11.64
N MET A 122 -0.55 2.35 11.31
CA MET A 122 -0.97 2.68 9.95
C MET A 122 0.18 2.60 8.95
N LEU A 123 1.38 3.05 9.27
CA LEU A 123 2.49 3.05 8.31
C LEU A 123 3.11 1.66 8.13
N TRP A 124 3.17 0.85 9.19
CA TRP A 124 3.73 -0.50 9.14
C TRP A 124 2.97 -1.46 8.24
N GLY A 125 1.66 -1.24 8.04
CA GLY A 125 0.86 -2.13 7.19
C GLY A 125 0.97 -1.88 5.68
N VAL A 126 1.71 -0.86 5.22
CA VAL A 126 1.85 -0.57 3.77
C VAL A 126 2.60 -1.69 3.05
N PHE A 127 3.79 -2.03 3.54
CA PHE A 127 4.57 -3.17 3.04
C PHE A 127 5.22 -3.85 4.24
N ARG A 128 4.82 -5.10 4.48
CA ARG A 128 5.28 -5.91 5.60
C ARG A 128 6.34 -6.89 5.11
N ASN A 129 7.60 -6.44 5.11
CA ASN A 129 8.72 -7.21 4.55
C ASN A 129 8.80 -8.64 5.11
N ASP A 130 8.52 -8.83 6.40
CA ASP A 130 8.49 -10.14 7.07
C ASP A 130 7.49 -11.11 6.43
N ILE A 131 6.32 -10.61 6.05
CA ILE A 131 5.27 -11.40 5.40
C ILE A 131 5.51 -11.51 3.90
N MET A 132 5.93 -10.41 3.25
CA MET A 132 6.07 -10.34 1.80
C MET A 132 7.10 -11.33 1.27
N VAL A 133 8.12 -11.69 2.04
CA VAL A 133 9.11 -12.71 1.63
C VAL A 133 8.45 -14.07 1.34
N GLN A 134 7.26 -14.33 1.88
CA GLN A 134 6.51 -15.57 1.65
C GLN A 134 5.51 -15.46 0.49
N TRP A 135 5.34 -14.29 -0.11
CA TRP A 135 4.41 -14.10 -1.22
C TRP A 135 4.93 -14.78 -2.50
N PRO A 136 4.03 -15.27 -3.36
CA PRO A 136 4.43 -15.81 -4.66
C PRO A 136 4.97 -14.71 -5.57
N ASP A 137 5.79 -15.11 -6.56
CA ASP A 137 6.52 -14.21 -7.45
C ASP A 137 5.61 -13.21 -8.20
N ASN A 138 4.41 -13.64 -8.60
CA ASN A 138 3.44 -12.77 -9.28
C ASN A 138 2.94 -11.65 -8.35
N ALA A 139 2.67 -11.96 -7.08
CA ALA A 139 2.26 -10.98 -6.08
C ALA A 139 3.41 -10.03 -5.71
N LEU A 140 4.62 -10.56 -5.51
CA LEU A 140 5.82 -9.74 -5.29
C LEU A 140 6.07 -8.79 -6.46
N ARG A 141 5.97 -9.29 -7.69
CA ARG A 141 6.12 -8.48 -8.91
C ARG A 141 5.06 -7.39 -8.99
N ALA A 142 3.80 -7.70 -8.68
CA ALA A 142 2.71 -6.73 -8.67
C ALA A 142 2.95 -5.63 -7.62
N ALA A 143 3.30 -6.00 -6.39
CA ALA A 143 3.64 -5.07 -5.32
C ALA A 143 4.86 -4.21 -5.68
N TRP A 144 5.88 -4.80 -6.31
CA TRP A 144 7.06 -4.07 -6.78
C TRP A 144 6.70 -3.03 -7.84
N LYS A 145 5.87 -3.39 -8.84
CA LYS A 145 5.37 -2.44 -9.85
C LYS A 145 4.66 -1.25 -9.19
N LEU A 146 3.83 -1.50 -8.17
CA LEU A 146 3.18 -0.42 -7.43
C LEU A 146 4.16 0.57 -6.79
N THR A 147 5.33 0.11 -6.33
CA THR A 147 6.36 1.00 -5.75
C THR A 147 7.09 1.85 -6.80
N GLN A 148 7.09 1.41 -8.06
CA GLN A 148 7.63 2.18 -9.19
C GLN A 148 6.63 3.23 -9.67
N SER A 149 5.33 2.97 -9.50
CA SER A 149 4.26 3.91 -9.78
C SER A 149 4.23 5.07 -8.78
N ARG A 150 3.73 6.23 -9.20
CA ARG A 150 3.61 7.44 -8.35
C ARG A 150 2.45 7.38 -7.34
N PHE A 151 2.07 6.20 -6.87
CA PHE A 151 0.97 6.09 -5.92
C PHE A 151 1.37 6.64 -4.55
N HIS A 152 0.48 7.44 -3.98
CA HIS A 152 0.62 7.93 -2.62
C HIS A 152 -0.10 6.99 -1.65
N PHE A 153 0.60 5.97 -1.17
CA PHE A 153 0.11 5.07 -0.11
C PHE A 153 -0.15 5.81 1.20
N VAL A 154 0.53 6.93 1.43
CA VAL A 154 0.38 7.76 2.63
C VAL A 154 -0.02 9.17 2.20
N ARG A 155 -1.12 9.66 2.74
CA ARG A 155 -1.68 10.98 2.43
C ARG A 155 -1.95 11.75 3.71
N THR A 156 -1.56 13.01 3.73
CA THR A 156 -1.91 13.94 4.82
C THR A 156 -2.95 14.94 4.30
N GLY A 157 -3.96 15.23 5.11
CA GLY A 157 -5.04 16.15 4.78
C GLY A 157 -5.31 17.19 5.87
N GLY A 158 -6.25 18.09 5.58
CA GLY A 158 -6.78 19.05 6.53
C GLY A 158 -5.72 19.91 7.22
N SER A 159 -6.01 20.24 8.47
CA SER A 159 -5.19 20.95 9.43
C SER A 159 -3.84 20.27 9.67
N PHE A 160 -3.75 18.94 9.62
CA PHE A 160 -2.46 18.26 9.74
C PHE A 160 -1.54 18.59 8.55
N ARG A 161 -2.06 18.54 7.32
CA ARG A 161 -1.30 18.94 6.13
C ARG A 161 -0.86 20.41 6.21
N GLN A 162 -1.77 21.30 6.60
CA GLN A 162 -1.47 22.74 6.74
C GLN A 162 -0.38 22.98 7.79
N TRP A 163 -0.50 22.35 8.96
CA TRP A 163 0.49 22.46 10.02
C TRP A 163 1.87 21.92 9.58
N ARG A 164 1.91 20.78 8.87
CA ARG A 164 3.16 20.26 8.29
C ARG A 164 3.78 21.26 7.32
N ALA A 165 2.97 21.88 6.46
CA ALA A 165 3.46 22.90 5.53
C ALA A 165 4.01 24.14 6.25
N SER A 166 3.39 24.56 7.36
CA SER A 166 3.85 25.73 8.14
C SER A 166 5.07 25.47 9.03
N THR A 167 5.36 24.20 9.33
CA THR A 167 6.50 23.80 10.18
C THR A 167 7.75 23.45 9.39
N VAL A 168 7.62 23.21 8.08
CA VAL A 168 8.78 23.15 7.20
C VAL A 168 9.37 24.55 7.13
N PRO A 169 10.64 24.76 7.52
CA PRO A 169 11.30 26.05 7.38
C PRO A 169 11.17 26.49 5.92
N VAL A 170 10.70 27.73 5.70
CA VAL A 170 10.82 28.34 4.38
C VAL A 170 12.31 28.32 4.06
N LYS A 171 12.71 27.48 3.12
CA LYS A 171 14.10 27.45 2.70
C LYS A 171 14.40 28.83 2.14
N ASP A 172 15.25 29.58 2.83
CA ASP A 172 15.88 30.74 2.23
C ASP A 172 16.49 30.29 0.89
N LYS A 173 16.32 31.09 -0.16
CA LYS A 173 16.79 30.74 -1.51
C LYS A 173 18.26 30.28 -1.50
N ALA A 174 19.08 30.83 -0.62
CA ALA A 174 20.46 30.42 -0.36
C ALA A 174 20.57 28.97 0.19
N GLY A 175 19.79 28.60 1.21
CA GLY A 175 19.77 27.26 1.78
C GLY A 175 19.20 26.20 0.82
N SER A 176 18.25 26.58 -0.05
CA SER A 176 17.76 25.69 -1.12
C SER A 176 18.83 25.38 -2.16
N ILE A 177 19.62 26.39 -2.56
CA ILE A 177 20.71 26.21 -3.52
C ILE A 177 21.79 25.28 -2.94
N VAL A 178 22.14 25.45 -1.66
CA VAL A 178 23.13 24.58 -0.99
C VAL A 178 22.63 23.14 -0.87
N ASP A 179 21.35 22.93 -0.54
CA ASP A 179 20.77 21.59 -0.45
C ASP A 179 20.60 20.93 -1.82
N ASP A 180 20.30 21.69 -2.87
CA ASP A 180 20.21 21.18 -4.23
C ASP A 180 21.59 20.91 -4.83
N ALA A 181 22.59 21.71 -4.46
CA ALA A 181 24.00 21.44 -4.77
C ALA A 181 24.48 20.17 -4.05
N ARG A 182 24.13 19.99 -2.78
CA ARG A 182 24.43 18.76 -2.02
C ARG A 182 23.71 17.55 -2.60
N LYS A 183 22.43 17.67 -2.96
CA LYS A 183 21.69 16.60 -3.64
C LYS A 183 22.27 16.29 -5.01
N ARG A 184 22.70 17.29 -5.78
CA ARG A 184 23.38 17.10 -7.08
C ARG A 184 24.74 16.47 -6.91
N SER A 185 25.52 16.88 -5.90
CA SER A 185 26.81 16.29 -5.56
C SER A 185 26.64 14.84 -5.14
N ASN A 186 25.72 14.54 -4.20
CA ASN A 186 25.41 13.18 -3.81
C ASN A 186 24.94 12.35 -5.01
N ARG A 187 24.06 12.91 -5.87
CA ARG A 187 23.63 12.22 -7.09
C ARG A 187 24.76 12.03 -8.10
N ALA A 188 25.73 12.93 -8.18
CA ALA A 188 26.89 12.80 -9.07
C ALA A 188 27.92 11.81 -8.52
N GLU A 189 28.08 11.76 -7.19
CA GLU A 189 28.95 10.82 -6.48
C GLU A 189 28.36 9.41 -6.43
N THR A 190 27.04 9.29 -6.32
CA THR A 190 26.32 8.00 -6.41
C THR A 190 25.84 7.68 -7.82
N ALA A 191 25.97 8.62 -8.77
CA ALA A 191 25.81 8.30 -10.18
C ALA A 191 27.02 7.50 -10.56
N ASP A 192 26.77 6.23 -10.84
CA ASP A 192 27.81 5.33 -11.29
C ASP A 192 28.42 5.86 -12.60
N THR A 193 29.60 6.47 -12.50
CA THR A 193 30.38 6.93 -13.65
C THR A 193 31.19 5.80 -14.27
N ARG A 194 31.09 4.58 -13.72
CA ARG A 194 31.82 3.41 -14.19
C ARG A 194 30.92 2.20 -14.15
N GLN A 195 30.29 1.86 -15.28
CA GLN A 195 30.46 0.51 -15.85
C GLN A 195 29.52 0.25 -17.05
N GLN A 196 30.11 0.27 -18.25
CA GLN A 196 30.06 -0.95 -19.03
C GLN A 196 30.97 -1.96 -18.31
N VAL A 197 30.40 -2.84 -17.49
CA VAL A 197 31.14 -4.02 -17.05
C VAL A 197 31.39 -4.84 -18.31
N ALA A 198 32.64 -5.17 -18.59
CA ALA A 198 33.03 -5.96 -19.77
C ALA A 198 32.30 -7.33 -19.86
N ASN A 199 31.68 -7.78 -18.76
CA ASN A 199 31.09 -9.11 -18.62
C ASN A 199 29.56 -9.14 -18.68
N SER A 200 28.88 -8.11 -19.19
CA SER A 200 27.41 -8.05 -19.33
C SER A 200 26.57 -8.25 -18.05
N ASP A 201 27.20 -8.54 -16.91
CA ASP A 201 26.56 -8.63 -15.60
C ASP A 201 26.04 -7.26 -15.16
N ARG A 202 24.80 -7.22 -14.67
CA ARG A 202 24.16 -5.99 -14.24
C ARG A 202 24.41 -5.77 -12.76
N LEU A 203 25.11 -4.69 -12.42
CA LEU A 203 25.21 -4.25 -11.02
C LEU A 203 23.82 -3.89 -10.48
N LEU A 204 23.39 -4.56 -9.43
CA LEU A 204 22.10 -4.32 -8.78
C LEU A 204 22.22 -3.27 -7.66
N SER A 205 23.21 -3.42 -6.79
CA SER A 205 23.41 -2.50 -5.66
C SER A 205 24.77 -2.70 -4.97
N LYS A 206 25.19 -1.69 -4.20
CA LYS A 206 26.27 -1.82 -3.21
C LYS A 206 25.65 -2.21 -1.88
N ILE A 207 26.07 -3.35 -1.32
CA ILE A 207 25.57 -3.88 -0.05
C ILE A 207 26.68 -3.88 1.00
N MET A 208 26.29 -3.79 2.28
CA MET A 208 27.22 -3.99 3.39
C MET A 208 27.08 -5.44 3.87
N ILE A 209 28.13 -6.24 3.69
CA ILE A 209 28.15 -7.63 4.13
C ILE A 209 29.06 -7.79 5.34
N LYS A 210 28.79 -8.81 6.16
CA LYS A 210 29.62 -9.16 7.31
C LYS A 210 30.27 -10.51 7.04
N ILE A 211 31.58 -10.53 6.80
CA ILE A 211 32.36 -11.76 6.61
C ILE A 211 33.32 -11.88 7.79
N GLY A 212 33.27 -13.01 8.51
CA GLY A 212 34.16 -13.26 9.65
C GLY A 212 34.08 -12.22 10.77
N GLY A 213 32.92 -11.60 10.98
CA GLY A 213 32.76 -10.55 12.00
C GLY A 213 33.00 -9.12 11.51
N VAL A 214 33.65 -8.93 10.36
CA VAL A 214 34.02 -7.62 9.82
C VAL A 214 33.00 -7.15 8.80
N ARG A 215 32.54 -5.90 8.94
CA ARG A 215 31.66 -5.25 7.97
C ARG A 215 32.48 -4.69 6.80
N MET A 216 32.13 -5.10 5.59
CA MET A 216 32.76 -4.61 4.36
C MET A 216 31.72 -4.28 3.30
N ALA A 217 32.05 -3.32 2.45
CA ALA A 217 31.22 -2.98 1.31
C ALA A 217 31.47 -3.99 0.17
N ALA A 218 30.40 -4.54 -0.38
CA ALA A 218 30.43 -5.43 -1.52
C ALA A 218 29.48 -4.92 -2.62
N LEU A 219 29.73 -5.37 -3.84
CA LEU A 219 28.90 -5.08 -5.00
C LEU A 219 28.10 -6.33 -5.35
N LEU A 220 26.78 -6.19 -5.49
CA LEU A 220 25.87 -7.26 -5.86
C LEU A 220 25.55 -7.17 -7.35
N PHE A 221 25.83 -8.24 -8.10
CA PHE A 221 25.59 -8.32 -9.53
C PHE A 221 24.51 -9.37 -9.86
N GLU A 222 23.73 -9.09 -10.89
CA GLU A 222 22.90 -10.06 -11.61
C GLU A 222 23.75 -10.64 -12.75
N THR A 223 24.01 -11.95 -12.70
CA THR A 223 24.82 -12.64 -13.69
C THR A 223 24.05 -12.74 -15.01
N ALA A 224 24.65 -12.26 -16.10
CA ALA A 224 24.09 -12.45 -17.43
C ALA A 224 24.20 -13.94 -17.82
N PRO A 225 23.21 -14.51 -18.54
CA PRO A 225 23.36 -15.85 -19.09
C PRO A 225 24.57 -15.88 -20.04
N PRO A 226 25.38 -16.96 -20.03
CA PRO A 226 26.55 -17.04 -20.89
C PRO A 226 26.12 -16.89 -22.35
N ARG A 227 26.65 -15.85 -23.02
CA ARG A 227 26.42 -15.66 -24.46
C ARG A 227 27.20 -16.72 -25.20
N GLU A 228 26.50 -17.69 -25.79
CA GLU A 228 27.06 -18.51 -26.86
C GLU A 228 27.54 -17.58 -27.99
N GLY A 229 28.78 -17.80 -28.41
CA GLY A 229 29.52 -16.91 -29.29
C GLY A 229 28.76 -16.63 -30.59
N THR A 230 28.41 -15.36 -30.79
CA THR A 230 28.04 -14.85 -32.11
C THR A 230 29.00 -13.73 -32.46
N SER A 231 29.72 -13.98 -33.55
CA SER A 231 30.72 -13.15 -34.18
C SER A 231 30.31 -11.69 -34.30
N VAL A 232 31.23 -10.83 -33.88
CA VAL A 232 31.23 -9.39 -34.13
C VAL A 232 31.25 -9.15 -35.64
N ASN A 233 30.21 -8.50 -36.16
CA ASN A 233 30.36 -7.61 -37.32
C ASN A 233 29.90 -6.23 -36.88
N ALA A 234 30.88 -5.34 -36.78
CA ALA A 234 30.70 -3.93 -36.52
C ALA A 234 30.19 -3.25 -37.79
N GLU A 235 29.09 -2.48 -37.70
CA GLU A 235 28.88 -1.23 -38.42
C GLU A 235 27.51 -0.64 -38.03
N GLY A 236 27.52 0.58 -37.49
CA GLY A 236 26.30 1.31 -37.14
C GLY A 236 26.47 2.17 -35.91
N ARG A 237 26.90 3.42 -36.11
CA ARG A 237 26.82 4.50 -35.12
C ARG A 237 25.40 4.57 -34.53
N PRO A 238 25.19 4.44 -33.21
CA PRO A 238 23.89 4.76 -32.63
C PRO A 238 23.74 6.28 -32.58
N THR A 239 22.83 6.80 -33.40
CA THR A 239 22.34 8.18 -33.30
C THR A 239 21.76 8.38 -31.90
N ARG A 240 22.35 9.31 -31.16
CA ARG A 240 21.99 9.63 -29.78
C ARG A 240 20.69 10.43 -29.78
N GLU A 241 19.55 9.77 -29.80
CA GLU A 241 18.26 10.44 -29.60
C GLU A 241 18.07 10.73 -28.11
N TYR A 242 18.35 11.98 -27.74
CA TYR A 242 17.84 12.60 -26.52
C TYR A 242 16.32 12.76 -26.67
N SER A 243 15.54 11.89 -26.01
CA SER A 243 14.11 12.17 -25.78
C SER A 243 13.96 13.00 -24.51
N SER A 244 14.09 14.31 -24.66
CA SER A 244 13.63 15.29 -23.67
C SER A 244 12.10 15.42 -23.76
N ALA A 245 11.44 15.30 -22.61
CA ALA A 245 10.01 15.50 -22.46
C ALA A 245 9.52 16.82 -23.09
N ALA A 246 8.47 16.74 -23.90
CA ALA A 246 7.58 17.86 -24.18
C ALA A 246 6.13 17.33 -24.14
N SER A 247 5.40 17.81 -23.14
CA SER A 247 3.94 17.68 -23.04
C SER A 247 3.29 18.40 -24.21
N ILE A 248 2.45 17.70 -24.98
CA ILE A 248 1.46 18.34 -25.83
C ILE A 248 0.09 17.84 -25.37
N VAL A 249 -0.71 18.81 -24.93
CA VAL A 249 -2.14 18.70 -24.71
C VAL A 249 -2.81 18.69 -26.08
N THR A 250 -3.57 17.66 -26.38
CA THR A 250 -4.51 17.66 -27.50
C THR A 250 -5.90 17.35 -26.94
N GLN A 251 -6.79 18.33 -27.04
CA GLN A 251 -8.24 18.13 -26.92
C GLN A 251 -8.73 17.58 -28.26
N GLU A 252 -9.56 16.55 -28.24
CA GLU A 252 -10.38 16.13 -29.39
C GLU A 252 -11.86 16.32 -29.05
N PRO A 253 -12.67 16.91 -29.95
CA PRO A 253 -14.13 16.98 -29.84
C PRO A 253 -14.80 15.70 -30.39
N PRO A 254 -16.11 15.51 -30.13
CA PRO A 254 -16.74 14.19 -30.13
C PRO A 254 -17.25 13.78 -31.52
N THR A 255 -17.35 12.47 -31.75
CA THR A 255 -18.27 11.92 -32.75
C THR A 255 -18.87 10.62 -32.20
N SER A 256 -20.20 10.59 -32.21
CA SER A 256 -21.06 9.49 -31.79
C SER A 256 -21.02 8.35 -32.80
N GLU A 257 -21.09 7.09 -32.35
CA GLU A 257 -21.94 6.03 -32.91
C GLU A 257 -21.95 4.79 -31.99
N GLU A 258 -22.90 3.90 -32.25
CA GLU A 258 -23.76 3.23 -31.30
C GLU A 258 -23.68 1.68 -31.45
N VAL A 259 -24.16 0.95 -30.43
CA VAL A 259 -24.57 -0.49 -30.42
C VAL A 259 -23.45 -1.55 -30.63
N THR A 260 -23.29 -2.66 -29.90
CA THR A 260 -24.27 -3.64 -29.42
C THR A 260 -23.63 -4.58 -28.38
N ALA A 261 -24.44 -4.99 -27.40
CA ALA A 261 -24.10 -6.02 -26.42
C ALA A 261 -24.17 -7.44 -27.01
N THR A 262 -23.40 -8.37 -26.45
CA THR A 262 -23.85 -9.76 -26.26
C THR A 262 -23.05 -10.43 -25.15
N ALA A 263 -23.78 -10.98 -24.19
CA ALA A 263 -23.29 -11.83 -23.12
C ALA A 263 -23.31 -13.30 -23.56
N GLN A 264 -22.45 -14.13 -22.99
CA GLN A 264 -22.78 -15.55 -22.79
C GLN A 264 -21.96 -16.19 -21.66
N CYS A 265 -22.70 -16.77 -20.71
CA CYS A 265 -22.26 -17.60 -19.60
C CYS A 265 -22.22 -19.09 -19.98
N SER A 266 -21.36 -19.87 -19.31
CA SER A 266 -21.54 -21.28 -18.87
C SER A 266 -20.14 -21.89 -18.64
N GLY A 267 -19.87 -22.80 -17.70
CA GLY A 267 -20.63 -23.52 -16.68
C GLY A 267 -19.81 -24.74 -16.20
N GLY A 268 -19.88 -25.08 -14.89
CA GLY A 268 -19.52 -26.39 -14.27
C GLY A 268 -18.02 -26.80 -14.26
N SER A 269 -17.47 -27.61 -13.34
CA SER A 269 -18.01 -28.44 -12.27
C SER A 269 -16.86 -28.97 -11.37
N THR A 270 -17.04 -28.90 -10.04
CA THR A 270 -16.74 -29.89 -8.96
C THR A 270 -15.40 -30.64 -8.79
N THR A 271 -15.00 -30.67 -7.49
CA THR A 271 -14.28 -31.70 -6.68
C THR A 271 -12.78 -31.87 -6.96
N VAL A 272 -11.87 -31.84 -5.98
CA VAL A 272 -11.69 -32.83 -4.89
C VAL A 272 -10.86 -32.17 -3.76
N TRP A 273 -11.38 -32.12 -2.52
CA TRP A 273 -10.68 -31.58 -1.32
C TRP A 273 -10.87 -32.49 -0.09
N GLU A 274 -10.59 -33.79 -0.26
CA GLU A 274 -10.36 -34.70 0.87
C GLU A 274 -8.95 -35.28 0.77
N ARG A 275 -8.22 -35.23 1.90
CA ARG A 275 -6.76 -35.40 2.10
C ARG A 275 -6.00 -34.10 1.81
N PHE A 276 -5.64 -33.27 2.80
CA PHE A 276 -4.77 -33.60 3.92
C PHE A 276 -5.11 -32.71 5.14
N ARG A 277 -5.56 -33.32 6.23
CA ARG A 277 -5.52 -32.75 7.58
C ARG A 277 -4.93 -33.79 8.53
N GLY A 278 -3.88 -33.40 9.24
CA GLY A 278 -3.14 -34.18 10.23
C GLY A 278 -1.65 -34.17 9.86
N ALA A 279 -0.70 -33.71 10.66
CA ALA A 279 -0.63 -33.26 12.06
C ALA A 279 0.48 -32.15 12.09
N VAL A 280 0.59 -31.22 13.04
CA VAL A 280 0.93 -31.38 14.47
C VAL A 280 0.63 -30.04 15.16
N GLU A 281 -0.09 -30.10 16.27
CA GLU A 281 -0.19 -29.10 17.35
C GLU A 281 0.54 -29.73 18.58
N PRO A 282 0.71 -29.10 19.78
CA PRO A 282 0.49 -27.71 20.24
C PRO A 282 1.52 -27.19 21.31
N PHE A 283 1.17 -26.05 21.95
CA PHE A 283 1.50 -25.49 23.30
C PHE A 283 2.12 -24.07 23.24
N THR A 284 1.62 -22.99 23.87
CA THR A 284 0.54 -22.82 24.87
C THR A 284 0.06 -21.37 24.96
N ALA A 285 -1.20 -21.21 25.40
CA ALA A 285 -2.01 -19.98 25.47
C ALA A 285 -1.86 -19.18 26.80
N PRO A 286 -2.71 -18.15 27.08
CA PRO A 286 -4.11 -18.40 27.45
C PRO A 286 -5.14 -17.44 26.82
N ILE A 287 -5.95 -17.99 25.92
CA ILE A 287 -7.31 -17.53 25.56
C ILE A 287 -8.30 -18.49 26.25
N SER A 288 -8.31 -18.52 27.58
CA SER A 288 -9.07 -19.53 28.36
C SER A 288 -10.39 -19.04 28.96
N VAL A 289 -10.80 -17.79 28.71
CA VAL A 289 -12.00 -17.23 29.37
C VAL A 289 -13.23 -17.18 28.45
N TRP A 290 -13.07 -17.22 27.12
CA TRP A 290 -14.19 -17.10 26.19
C TRP A 290 -14.78 -18.44 25.68
N SER A 291 -14.00 -19.53 25.66
CA SER A 291 -14.44 -20.82 25.13
C SER A 291 -15.39 -21.60 26.06
N LYS A 292 -15.30 -21.40 27.40
CA LYS A 292 -16.18 -22.09 28.35
C LYS A 292 -17.64 -21.63 28.31
N LYS A 293 -17.91 -20.40 27.86
CA LYS A 293 -19.28 -19.84 27.84
C LYS A 293 -20.09 -20.30 26.63
N ILE A 294 -19.44 -20.54 25.49
CA ILE A 294 -20.09 -20.98 24.25
C ILE A 294 -20.36 -22.51 24.28
N TYR A 295 -19.46 -23.30 24.86
CA TYR A 295 -19.65 -24.75 24.96
C TYR A 295 -20.76 -25.16 25.94
N GLY A 296 -20.98 -24.37 27.00
CA GLY A 296 -22.05 -24.61 27.98
C GLY A 296 -23.47 -24.33 27.49
N ILE A 297 -23.61 -23.49 26.44
CA ILE A 297 -24.91 -23.17 25.82
C ILE A 297 -25.25 -24.21 24.76
N GLY A 298 -24.27 -24.63 23.93
CA GLY A 298 -24.47 -25.68 22.92
C GLY A 298 -24.88 -27.03 23.52
N LYS A 299 -24.27 -27.44 24.65
CA LYS A 299 -24.57 -28.73 25.29
C LYS A 299 -25.96 -28.80 25.96
N ARG A 300 -26.56 -27.64 26.29
CA ARG A 300 -27.92 -27.55 26.85
C ARG A 300 -29.01 -27.62 25.80
N ILE A 301 -28.74 -27.12 24.59
CA ILE A 301 -29.67 -27.17 23.46
C ILE A 301 -29.74 -28.59 22.90
N ILE A 302 -28.60 -29.27 22.76
CA ILE A 302 -28.55 -30.65 22.25
C ILE A 302 -29.22 -31.65 23.20
N ARG A 303 -29.12 -31.46 24.53
CA ARG A 303 -29.82 -32.33 25.51
C ARG A 303 -31.33 -32.19 25.53
N ARG A 304 -31.89 -31.04 25.09
CA ARG A 304 -33.34 -30.83 25.01
C ARG A 304 -33.95 -31.29 23.69
N LEU A 305 -33.12 -31.57 22.68
CA LEU A 305 -33.55 -32.07 21.38
C LEU A 305 -33.45 -33.60 21.26
N LEU A 306 -32.92 -34.27 22.29
CA LEU A 306 -32.71 -35.72 22.33
C LEU A 306 -33.38 -36.38 23.56
N SER A 307 -34.37 -35.71 24.15
CA SER A 307 -35.22 -36.22 25.24
C SER A 307 -36.69 -36.06 24.89
#